data_AF-A0A077WMA2-F1
#
_entry.id   AF-A0A077WMA2-F1
#
_cell.length_a   1.000
_cell.length_b   1.000
_cell.length_c   1.000
_cell.angle_alpha   90.00
_cell.angle_beta   90.00
_cell.angle_gamma   90.00
#
_symmetry.space_group_name_H-M   'P 1'
#
loop_
_entity.id
_entity.type
_entity.pdbx_description
1 polymer ?
#
loop_
_entity_poly.entity_id
_entity_poly.type
_entity_poly.pdbx_seq_one_letter_code
_entity_poly.pdbx_strand_id
1 'polypeptide(L)'
;MSNNVPDFTEFQLDPFHLTADSGTPAPHRLREARRSFALYLEPAKDTAFQRSLETFQERSFTEFGPNQAHNSAPHISILSRVHIECSSTTNDNEHNKWDAVDDFVSTVQQQLSSVQLPPPVFCGYEVSRAALTMRFRVDPQYTALAKRIQAKCQSRCSALDVSPMDRVDLAFNVLRPMPKQTLRRLRDMAKETIQIEIGGAWQLTLYEVILESRVVGVRQQVTPVKSWPVRPSPPTKSSSFLPMAFRLKLAVLSSWMRWSSVNPDLLIEQGKEDHISNKPSATAVQ
;
A
#
# COMPACT_ATOMS: atom_id res chain seq x y z
N MET A 1 17.39 -57.02 51.33
CA MET A 1 17.67 -55.61 51.03
C MET A 1 17.28 -55.36 49.59
N SER A 2 16.03 -54.94 49.37
CA SER A 2 15.44 -54.72 48.05
C SER A 2 15.43 -53.23 47.74
N ASN A 3 16.18 -52.84 46.71
CA ASN A 3 16.26 -51.47 46.21
C ASN A 3 14.92 -51.09 45.55
N ASN A 4 14.13 -50.26 46.23
CA ASN A 4 13.00 -49.55 45.63
C ASN A 4 13.54 -48.38 44.80
N VAL A 5 13.66 -48.59 43.49
CA VAL A 5 13.72 -47.48 42.52
C VAL A 5 12.27 -47.17 42.13
N PRO A 6 11.81 -45.91 42.18
CA PRO A 6 10.47 -45.57 41.70
C PRO A 6 10.39 -45.79 40.18
N ASP A 7 9.36 -46.50 39.74
CA ASP A 7 9.03 -46.69 38.33
C ASP A 7 8.93 -45.34 37.61
N PHE A 8 9.57 -45.25 36.45
CA PHE A 8 9.36 -44.15 35.51
C PHE A 8 7.90 -44.23 35.01
N THR A 9 7.02 -43.39 35.52
CA THR A 9 5.77 -43.07 34.83
C THR A 9 6.10 -42.43 33.49
N GLU A 10 5.93 -43.19 32.41
CA GLU A 10 5.98 -42.70 31.04
C GLU A 10 5.02 -41.52 30.92
N PHE A 11 5.58 -40.33 30.69
CA PHE A 11 4.82 -39.11 30.51
C PHE A 11 4.12 -39.20 29.15
N GLN A 12 2.91 -39.74 29.12
CA GLN A 12 2.05 -39.67 27.94
C GLN A 12 1.64 -38.21 27.76
N LEU A 13 2.26 -37.54 26.80
CA LEU A 13 1.74 -36.30 26.25
C LEU A 13 0.35 -36.62 25.71
N ASP A 14 -0.68 -36.01 26.30
CA ASP A 14 -2.00 -35.97 25.67
C ASP A 14 -1.80 -35.55 24.21
N PRO A 15 -2.33 -36.31 23.23
CA PRO A 15 -2.16 -35.98 21.84
C PRO A 15 -2.66 -34.55 21.65
N PHE A 16 -1.76 -33.68 21.18
CA PHE A 16 -2.10 -32.31 20.84
C PHE A 16 -3.27 -32.34 19.86
N HIS A 17 -4.48 -32.13 20.35
CA HIS A 17 -5.65 -31.87 19.55
C HIS A 17 -5.47 -30.48 18.96
N LEU A 18 -4.71 -30.41 17.86
CA LEU A 18 -4.92 -29.35 16.89
C LEU A 18 -6.40 -29.43 16.55
N THR A 19 -7.17 -28.43 16.99
CA THR A 19 -8.48 -28.11 16.41
C THR A 19 -8.24 -27.67 14.97
N ALA A 20 -7.81 -28.62 14.14
CA ALA A 20 -7.95 -28.54 12.71
C ALA A 20 -9.44 -28.72 12.49
N ASP A 21 -10.15 -27.60 12.33
CA ASP A 21 -11.52 -27.61 11.82
C ASP A 21 -11.57 -28.61 10.66
N SER A 22 -12.34 -29.68 10.84
CA SER A 22 -12.44 -30.85 9.95
C SER A 22 -12.92 -30.53 8.53
N GLY A 23 -13.20 -29.26 8.24
CA GLY A 23 -13.54 -28.74 6.91
C GLY A 23 -12.41 -28.01 6.18
N THR A 24 -11.24 -27.78 6.79
CA THR A 24 -10.14 -27.06 6.13
C THR A 24 -9.18 -28.07 5.50
N PRO A 25 -9.05 -28.16 4.16
CA PRO A 25 -8.14 -29.12 3.56
C PRO A 25 -6.70 -28.83 3.99
N ALA A 26 -5.90 -29.89 4.11
CA ALA A 26 -4.48 -29.75 4.44
C ALA A 26 -3.80 -28.72 3.50
N PRO A 27 -2.82 -27.93 3.98
CA PRO A 27 -2.24 -26.82 3.21
C PRO A 27 -1.74 -27.20 1.81
N HIS A 28 -1.23 -28.43 1.65
CA HIS A 28 -0.80 -28.97 0.35
C HIS A 28 -1.97 -29.20 -0.61
N ARG A 29 -3.13 -29.71 -0.13
CA ARG A 29 -4.34 -29.90 -0.96
C ARG A 29 -4.96 -28.57 -1.38
N LEU A 30 -4.96 -27.59 -0.49
CA LEU A 30 -5.34 -26.22 -0.85
C LEU A 30 -4.40 -25.66 -1.92
N ARG A 31 -3.09 -25.86 -1.79
CA ARG A 31 -2.11 -25.39 -2.78
C ARG A 31 -2.21 -26.09 -4.14
N GLU A 32 -2.65 -27.35 -4.14
CA GLU A 32 -2.89 -28.10 -5.37
C GLU A 32 -4.18 -27.68 -6.09
N ALA A 33 -5.18 -27.20 -5.35
CA ALA A 33 -6.44 -26.70 -5.90
C ALA A 33 -6.38 -25.20 -6.25
N ARG A 34 -5.51 -24.43 -5.60
CA ARG A 34 -5.34 -22.99 -5.84
C ARG A 34 -3.89 -22.53 -5.70
N ARG A 35 -3.47 -21.63 -6.58
CA ARG A 35 -2.21 -20.90 -6.48
C ARG A 35 -2.46 -19.44 -6.10
N SER A 36 -1.61 -18.90 -5.26
CA SER A 36 -1.73 -17.53 -4.75
C SER A 36 -0.61 -16.68 -5.34
N PHE A 37 -0.96 -15.50 -5.85
CA PHE A 37 -0.01 -14.56 -6.42
C PHE A 37 -0.16 -13.17 -5.84
N ALA A 38 0.94 -12.43 -5.86
CA ALA A 38 0.98 -11.02 -5.52
C ALA A 38 1.91 -10.27 -6.47
N LEU A 39 1.52 -9.06 -6.87
CA LEU A 39 2.34 -8.18 -7.71
C LEU A 39 2.78 -6.98 -6.88
N TYR A 40 4.08 -6.87 -6.65
CA TYR A 40 4.68 -5.86 -5.79
C TYR A 40 5.52 -4.89 -6.60
N LEU A 41 5.39 -3.61 -6.30
CA LEU A 41 6.30 -2.57 -6.72
C LEU A 41 7.32 -2.36 -5.60
N GLU A 42 8.57 -2.67 -5.88
CA GLU A 42 9.65 -2.69 -4.89
C GLU A 42 10.90 -1.97 -5.40
N PRO A 43 11.77 -1.49 -4.51
CA PRO A 43 13.09 -1.00 -4.91
C PRO A 43 13.85 -2.08 -5.70
N ALA A 44 14.59 -1.68 -6.73
CA ALA A 44 15.40 -2.62 -7.48
C ALA A 44 16.46 -3.27 -6.55
N LYS A 45 16.75 -4.54 -6.82
CA LYS A 45 17.77 -5.29 -6.08
C LYS A 45 19.14 -4.61 -6.20
N ASP A 46 19.95 -4.78 -5.17
CA ASP A 46 21.34 -4.31 -5.09
C ASP A 46 21.50 -2.78 -5.13
N THR A 47 20.42 -2.02 -4.91
CA THR A 47 20.45 -0.56 -4.77
C THR A 47 20.76 -0.15 -3.33
N ALA A 48 21.28 1.07 -3.14
CA ALA A 48 21.48 1.61 -1.79
C ALA A 48 20.14 1.76 -1.06
N PHE A 49 19.09 2.14 -1.80
CA PHE A 49 17.74 2.24 -1.24
C PHE A 49 17.23 0.89 -0.71
N GLN A 50 17.31 -0.20 -1.49
CA GLN A 50 16.91 -1.54 -1.04
C GLN A 50 17.70 -1.98 0.21
N ARG A 51 19.03 -1.89 0.18
CA ARG A 51 19.87 -2.27 1.33
C ARG A 51 19.54 -1.45 2.58
N SER A 52 19.28 -0.14 2.42
CA SER A 52 18.94 0.72 3.55
C SER A 52 17.59 0.37 4.20
N LEU A 53 16.63 -0.12 3.41
CA LEU A 53 15.35 -0.63 3.89
C LEU A 53 15.51 -1.95 4.66
N GLU A 54 16.36 -2.85 4.17
CA GLU A 54 16.70 -4.11 4.87
C GLU A 54 17.36 -3.82 6.21
N THR A 55 18.37 -2.93 6.23
CA THR A 55 19.01 -2.47 7.47
C THR A 55 17.99 -1.86 8.43
N PHE A 56 17.03 -1.08 7.94
CA PHE A 56 15.96 -0.54 8.78
C PHE A 56 15.09 -1.67 9.37
N GLN A 57 14.69 -2.68 8.58
CA GLN A 57 13.91 -3.82 9.09
C GLN A 57 14.68 -4.59 10.16
N GLU A 58 15.98 -4.84 9.97
CA GLU A 58 16.81 -5.54 10.95
C GLU A 58 16.97 -4.74 12.25
N ARG A 59 17.26 -3.45 12.15
CA ARG A 59 17.39 -2.56 13.31
C ARG A 59 16.08 -2.43 14.08
N SER A 60 14.97 -2.21 13.37
CA SER A 60 13.65 -2.07 14.00
C SER A 60 13.19 -3.37 14.66
N PHE A 61 13.47 -4.53 14.05
CA PHE A 61 13.23 -5.83 14.68
C PHE A 61 14.03 -5.99 15.99
N THR A 62 15.31 -5.62 15.96
CA THR A 62 16.21 -5.78 17.12
C THR A 62 15.86 -4.84 18.27
N GLU A 63 15.58 -3.57 17.97
CA GLU A 63 15.37 -2.54 19.01
C GLU A 63 13.93 -2.49 19.53
N PHE A 64 12.93 -2.73 18.66
CA PHE A 64 11.51 -2.58 19.01
C PHE A 64 10.73 -3.89 19.00
N GLY A 65 11.38 -5.00 18.64
CA GLY A 65 10.76 -6.30 18.52
C GLY A 65 10.00 -6.50 17.20
N PRO A 66 9.46 -7.71 16.99
CA PRO A 66 8.75 -8.05 15.76
C PRO A 66 7.43 -7.27 15.64
N ASN A 67 7.14 -6.80 14.42
CA ASN A 67 5.85 -6.24 14.00
C ASN A 67 5.45 -6.80 12.63
N GLN A 68 4.24 -6.54 12.15
CA GLN A 68 3.71 -7.16 10.94
C GLN A 68 4.43 -6.71 9.66
N ALA A 69 5.08 -5.54 9.65
CA ALA A 69 5.86 -5.11 8.50
C ALA A 69 7.11 -5.99 8.27
N HIS A 70 7.55 -6.76 9.28
CA HIS A 70 8.65 -7.71 9.14
C HIS A 70 8.25 -9.01 8.43
N ASN A 71 6.96 -9.24 8.19
CA ASN A 71 6.49 -10.46 7.52
C ASN A 71 6.77 -10.45 6.01
N SER A 72 7.10 -9.30 5.42
CA SER A 72 7.43 -9.17 4.01
C SER A 72 8.54 -8.14 3.79
N ALA A 73 9.25 -8.22 2.67
CA ALA A 73 10.12 -7.13 2.25
C ALA A 73 9.30 -5.85 2.03
N PRO A 74 9.85 -4.64 2.25
CA PRO A 74 9.11 -3.39 2.06
C PRO A 74 8.72 -3.18 0.58
N HIS A 75 7.42 -3.02 0.32
CA HIS A 75 6.88 -2.92 -1.04
C HIS A 75 5.59 -2.11 -1.08
N ILE A 76 5.19 -1.67 -2.29
CA ILE A 76 3.86 -1.17 -2.60
C ILE A 76 3.08 -2.31 -3.29
N SER A 77 1.94 -2.69 -2.72
CA SER A 77 1.09 -3.74 -3.31
C SER A 77 0.35 -3.20 -4.54
N ILE A 78 0.64 -3.74 -5.73
CA ILE A 78 -0.12 -3.47 -6.96
C ILE A 78 -1.29 -4.44 -7.10
N LEU A 79 -1.03 -5.71 -6.81
CA LEU A 79 -2.05 -6.73 -6.61
C LEU A 79 -1.71 -7.42 -5.30
N SER A 80 -2.44 -7.13 -4.22
CA SER A 80 -2.12 -7.60 -2.87
C SER A 80 -2.20 -9.11 -2.75
N ARG A 81 -3.28 -9.70 -3.30
CA ARG A 81 -3.51 -11.14 -3.28
C ARG A 81 -4.51 -11.55 -4.35
N VAL A 82 -4.10 -12.50 -5.18
CA VAL A 82 -4.92 -13.09 -6.23
C VAL A 82 -4.83 -14.60 -6.10
N HIS A 83 -5.99 -15.28 -5.98
CA HIS A 83 -6.04 -16.74 -6.05
C HIS A 83 -6.47 -17.17 -7.45
N ILE A 84 -5.72 -18.11 -8.01
CA ILE A 84 -6.03 -18.79 -9.27
C ILE A 84 -6.43 -20.21 -8.93
N GLU A 85 -7.68 -20.56 -9.20
CA GLU A 85 -8.17 -21.93 -9.08
C GLU A 85 -7.58 -22.79 -10.20
N CYS A 86 -7.08 -23.96 -9.83
CA CYS A 86 -6.57 -24.96 -10.75
C CYS A 86 -7.69 -25.96 -11.05
N SER A 87 -7.84 -26.37 -12.30
CA SER A 87 -8.86 -27.34 -12.70
C SER A 87 -8.63 -28.69 -11.98
N SER A 88 -9.72 -29.27 -11.44
CA SER A 88 -9.69 -30.63 -10.94
C SER A 88 -9.77 -31.58 -12.14
N THR A 89 -8.64 -32.21 -12.47
CA THR A 89 -8.57 -33.27 -13.48
C THR A 89 -9.49 -34.42 -13.06
N THR A 90 -10.75 -34.39 -13.51
CA THR A 90 -11.66 -35.52 -13.29
C THR A 90 -12.38 -35.99 -14.53
N ASN A 91 -12.46 -35.26 -15.66
CA ASN A 91 -13.12 -35.85 -16.85
C ASN A 91 -12.70 -35.40 -18.26
N ASP A 92 -11.76 -34.46 -18.49
CA ASP A 92 -11.38 -34.07 -19.86
C ASP A 92 -9.87 -34.21 -20.11
N ASN A 93 -9.51 -35.07 -21.06
CA ASN A 93 -8.15 -35.53 -21.36
C ASN A 93 -7.24 -34.51 -22.09
N GLU A 94 -7.52 -33.21 -22.06
CA GLU A 94 -6.78 -32.24 -22.91
C GLU A 94 -6.33 -30.94 -22.24
N HIS A 95 -6.74 -30.66 -20.99
CA HIS A 95 -6.35 -29.42 -20.31
C HIS A 95 -5.32 -29.67 -19.21
N ASN A 96 -4.17 -28.99 -19.30
CA ASN A 96 -3.15 -29.05 -18.27
C ASN A 96 -3.66 -28.29 -17.04
N LYS A 97 -3.49 -28.91 -15.87
CA LYS A 97 -3.92 -28.38 -14.56
C LYS A 97 -3.45 -26.94 -14.31
N TRP A 98 -2.34 -26.56 -14.92
CA TRP A 98 -1.68 -25.27 -14.74
C TRP A 98 -2.02 -24.23 -15.81
N ASP A 99 -2.88 -24.54 -16.79
CA ASP A 99 -3.20 -23.61 -17.88
C ASP A 99 -3.75 -22.28 -17.37
N ALA A 100 -4.60 -22.31 -16.33
CA ALA A 100 -5.12 -21.09 -15.72
C ALA A 100 -4.02 -20.21 -15.06
N VAL A 101 -2.96 -20.84 -14.54
CA VAL A 101 -1.81 -20.16 -13.95
C VAL A 101 -0.93 -19.56 -15.05
N ASP A 102 -0.67 -20.31 -16.11
CA ASP A 102 0.13 -19.85 -17.26
C ASP A 102 -0.59 -18.70 -18.01
N ASP A 103 -1.91 -18.80 -18.17
CA ASP A 103 -2.77 -17.73 -18.69
C ASP A 103 -2.71 -16.46 -17.83
N PHE A 104 -2.69 -16.61 -16.51
CA PHE A 104 -2.57 -15.48 -15.59
C PHE A 104 -1.20 -14.79 -15.71
N VAL A 105 -0.11 -15.57 -15.66
CA VAL A 105 1.26 -15.04 -15.76
C VAL A 105 1.48 -14.35 -17.11
N SER A 106 1.02 -14.98 -18.20
CA SER A 106 1.10 -14.40 -19.54
C SER A 106 0.26 -13.12 -19.68
N THR A 107 -0.93 -13.07 -19.06
CA THR A 107 -1.76 -11.86 -19.02
C THR A 107 -1.04 -10.72 -18.30
N VAL A 108 -0.45 -10.97 -17.13
CA VAL A 108 0.34 -9.97 -16.38
C VAL A 108 1.50 -9.46 -17.24
N GLN A 109 2.24 -10.37 -17.86
CA GLN A 109 3.35 -10.03 -18.75
C GLN A 109 2.90 -9.16 -19.93
N GLN A 110 1.81 -9.53 -20.61
CA GLN A 110 1.28 -8.78 -21.74
C GLN A 110 0.89 -7.36 -21.32
N GLN A 111 0.17 -7.22 -20.21
CA GLN A 111 -0.24 -5.91 -19.70
C GLN A 111 0.95 -5.04 -19.34
N LEU A 112 1.99 -5.60 -18.70
CA LEU A 112 3.21 -4.87 -18.36
C LEU A 112 4.03 -4.46 -19.59
N SER A 113 4.08 -5.30 -20.62
CA SER A 113 4.78 -4.97 -21.87
C SER A 113 4.15 -3.80 -22.64
N SER A 114 2.86 -3.56 -22.41
CA SER A 114 2.08 -2.54 -23.12
C SER A 114 2.08 -1.15 -22.44
N VAL A 115 2.72 -1.02 -21.27
CA VAL A 115 2.64 0.20 -20.46
C VAL A 115 4.03 0.68 -20.04
N GLN A 116 4.22 1.99 -19.99
CA GLN A 116 5.42 2.61 -19.45
C GLN A 116 5.11 3.22 -18.09
N LEU A 117 5.65 2.61 -17.04
CA LEU A 117 5.37 3.01 -15.68
C LEU A 117 6.54 3.84 -15.13
N PRO A 118 6.32 5.08 -14.68
CA PRO A 118 7.37 5.87 -14.05
C PRO A 118 7.62 5.39 -12.61
N PRO A 119 8.82 5.62 -12.05
CA PRO A 119 9.10 5.32 -10.66
C PRO A 119 8.23 6.16 -9.72
N PRO A 120 7.82 5.60 -8.57
CA PRO A 120 7.04 6.33 -7.57
C PRO A 120 7.88 7.44 -6.92
N VAL A 121 7.23 8.52 -6.52
CA VAL A 121 7.90 9.69 -5.93
C VAL A 121 7.68 9.73 -4.43
N PHE A 122 8.75 9.65 -3.65
CA PHE A 122 8.67 9.74 -2.20
C PHE A 122 8.10 11.10 -1.74
N CYS A 123 7.16 11.05 -0.80
CA CYS A 123 6.42 12.21 -0.29
C CYS A 123 6.60 12.45 1.22
N GLY A 124 7.40 11.63 1.90
CA GLY A 124 7.66 11.75 3.33
C GLY A 124 7.20 10.54 4.13
N TYR A 125 7.43 10.63 5.44
CA TYR A 125 6.99 9.63 6.41
C TYR A 125 5.70 10.08 7.09
N GLU A 126 4.77 9.16 7.27
CA GLU A 126 3.52 9.38 7.99
C GLU A 126 3.46 8.47 9.22
N VAL A 127 3.20 9.08 10.38
CA VAL A 127 2.86 8.37 11.62
C VAL A 127 1.36 8.50 11.83
N SER A 128 0.63 7.43 11.54
CA SER A 128 -0.80 7.34 11.80
C SER A 128 -1.07 6.86 13.24
N ARG A 129 -2.34 6.59 13.56
CA ARG A 129 -2.72 6.06 14.88
C ARG A 129 -2.13 4.65 15.14
N ALA A 130 -1.91 3.85 14.10
CA ALA A 130 -1.57 2.43 14.23
C ALA A 130 -0.34 1.98 13.42
N ALA A 131 0.22 2.85 12.58
CA ALA A 131 1.30 2.49 11.67
C ALA A 131 2.27 3.64 11.38
N LEU A 132 3.51 3.27 11.09
CA LEU A 132 4.51 4.09 10.42
C LEU A 132 4.56 3.67 8.95
N THR A 133 4.41 4.64 8.05
CA THR A 133 4.39 4.38 6.60
C THR A 133 5.27 5.39 5.86
N MET A 134 5.94 4.94 4.80
CA MET A 134 6.50 5.83 3.79
C MET A 134 5.43 6.15 2.76
N ARG A 135 5.22 7.43 2.46
CA ARG A 135 4.23 7.89 1.49
C ARG A 135 4.88 8.07 0.12
N PHE A 136 4.18 7.61 -0.90
CA PHE A 136 4.61 7.70 -2.29
C PHE A 136 3.48 8.24 -3.16
N ARG A 137 3.83 9.13 -4.09
CA ARG A 137 2.96 9.46 -5.21
C ARG A 137 3.24 8.46 -6.32
N VAL A 138 2.24 7.67 -6.65
CA VAL A 138 2.30 6.64 -7.68
C VAL A 138 1.44 7.09 -8.86
N ASP A 139 1.91 6.82 -10.08
CA ASP A 139 1.20 7.20 -11.28
C ASP A 139 -0.14 6.45 -11.41
N PRO A 140 -1.25 7.10 -11.80
CA PRO A 140 -2.55 6.44 -11.99
C PRO A 140 -2.52 5.23 -12.94
N GLN A 141 -1.51 5.13 -13.82
CA GLN A 141 -1.30 3.97 -14.68
C GLN A 141 -1.08 2.66 -13.92
N TYR A 142 -0.55 2.69 -12.69
CA TYR A 142 -0.44 1.50 -11.84
C TYR A 142 -1.82 0.98 -11.42
N THR A 143 -2.72 1.88 -11.03
CA THR A 143 -4.11 1.51 -10.72
C THR A 143 -4.85 1.03 -11.97
N ALA A 144 -4.64 1.69 -13.11
CA ALA A 144 -5.22 1.26 -14.38
C ALA A 144 -4.71 -0.12 -14.80
N LEU A 145 -3.41 -0.40 -14.60
CA LEU A 145 -2.82 -1.71 -14.83
C LEU A 145 -3.47 -2.79 -13.97
N ALA A 146 -3.57 -2.56 -12.65
CA ALA A 146 -4.19 -3.51 -11.74
C ALA A 146 -5.63 -3.82 -12.15
N LYS A 147 -6.42 -2.79 -12.49
CA LYS A 147 -7.79 -2.95 -12.99
C LYS A 147 -7.85 -3.75 -14.30
N ARG A 148 -6.94 -3.50 -15.25
CA ARG A 148 -6.90 -4.26 -16.53
C ARG A 148 -6.57 -5.74 -16.31
N ILE A 149 -5.63 -6.04 -15.41
CA ILE A 149 -5.30 -7.43 -15.04
C ILE A 149 -6.51 -8.08 -14.39
N GLN A 150 -7.10 -7.44 -13.38
CA GLN A 150 -8.29 -7.96 -12.70
C GLN A 150 -9.45 -8.20 -13.66
N ALA A 151 -9.73 -7.26 -14.57
CA ALA A 151 -10.79 -7.39 -15.56
C ALA A 151 -10.59 -8.60 -16.49
N LYS A 152 -9.37 -8.83 -16.96
CA LYS A 152 -9.06 -9.99 -17.82
C LYS A 152 -9.16 -11.33 -17.09
N CYS A 153 -8.97 -11.34 -15.78
CA CYS A 153 -8.95 -12.58 -15.00
C CYS A 153 -10.22 -12.82 -14.18
N GLN A 154 -11.28 -12.01 -14.37
CA GLN A 154 -12.48 -11.90 -13.52
C GLN A 154 -13.12 -13.22 -13.06
N SER A 155 -13.24 -14.24 -13.92
CA SER A 155 -13.86 -15.52 -13.55
C SER A 155 -12.92 -16.48 -12.80
N ARG A 156 -11.61 -16.20 -12.80
CA ARG A 156 -10.56 -17.08 -12.26
C ARG A 156 -9.81 -16.49 -11.07
N CYS A 157 -10.14 -15.24 -10.69
CA CYS A 157 -9.42 -14.46 -9.68
C CYS A 157 -10.34 -13.97 -8.58
N SER A 158 -10.24 -14.56 -7.39
CA SER A 158 -10.76 -13.93 -6.17
C SER A 158 -9.71 -12.95 -5.63
N ALA A 159 -9.82 -11.67 -5.97
CA ALA A 159 -9.02 -10.63 -5.32
C ALA A 159 -9.56 -10.41 -3.90
N LEU A 160 -8.77 -10.76 -2.88
CA LEU A 160 -9.23 -10.72 -1.49
C LEU A 160 -9.08 -9.33 -0.85
N ASP A 161 -8.01 -8.61 -1.18
CA ASP A 161 -7.65 -7.39 -0.45
C ASP A 161 -7.25 -6.24 -1.39
N VAL A 162 -7.92 -5.10 -1.23
CA VAL A 162 -7.53 -3.84 -1.86
C VAL A 162 -6.56 -3.12 -0.91
N SER A 163 -5.27 -3.17 -1.23
CA SER A 163 -4.26 -2.38 -0.52
C SER A 163 -4.07 -1.02 -1.21
N PRO A 164 -3.90 0.08 -0.47
CA PRO A 164 -3.64 1.37 -1.07
C PRO A 164 -2.25 1.40 -1.72
N MET A 165 -2.21 1.89 -2.96
CA MET A 165 -1.04 1.90 -3.83
C MET A 165 -0.14 3.13 -3.63
N ASP A 166 -0.19 3.78 -2.47
CA ASP A 166 0.46 5.07 -2.21
C ASP A 166 1.35 5.05 -0.96
N ARG A 167 1.65 3.87 -0.43
CA ARG A 167 2.47 3.70 0.76
C ARG A 167 3.23 2.39 0.81
N VAL A 168 4.36 2.44 1.54
CA VAL A 168 5.09 1.27 2.04
C VAL A 168 4.96 1.26 3.55
N ASP A 169 4.44 0.18 4.11
CA ASP A 169 4.29 0.02 5.55
C ASP A 169 5.64 -0.37 6.17
N LEU A 170 6.13 0.43 7.12
CA LEU A 170 7.41 0.21 7.79
C LEU A 170 7.27 -0.42 9.16
N ALA A 171 6.19 -0.13 9.88
CA ALA A 171 5.87 -0.75 11.15
C ALA A 171 4.38 -0.62 11.45
N PHE A 172 3.73 -1.72 11.77
CA PHE A 172 2.33 -1.74 12.20
C PHE A 172 2.00 -3.05 12.88
N ASN A 173 0.94 -3.05 13.66
CA ASN A 173 0.37 -4.25 14.25
C ASN A 173 -1.15 -4.27 14.07
N VAL A 174 -1.69 -5.39 13.57
CA VAL A 174 -3.12 -5.52 13.30
C VAL A 174 -3.91 -5.71 14.59
N LEU A 175 -3.47 -6.61 15.48
CA LEU A 175 -4.20 -6.94 16.71
C LEU A 175 -3.97 -5.95 17.84
N ARG A 176 -2.76 -5.40 17.96
CA ARG A 176 -2.35 -4.49 19.04
C ARG A 176 -1.54 -3.32 18.49
N PRO A 177 -2.19 -2.18 18.18
CA PRO A 177 -1.52 -1.01 17.62
C PRO A 177 -0.29 -0.60 18.42
N MET A 178 0.76 -0.20 17.72
CA MET A 178 1.99 0.25 18.37
C MET A 178 1.80 1.62 19.03
N PRO A 179 2.41 1.88 20.21
CA PRO A 179 2.33 3.20 20.84
C PRO A 179 2.86 4.31 19.92
N LYS A 180 2.18 5.45 19.91
CA LYS A 180 2.55 6.60 19.05
C LYS A 180 3.99 7.09 19.31
N GLN A 181 4.47 7.01 20.55
CA GLN A 181 5.86 7.35 20.89
C GLN A 181 6.86 6.40 20.23
N THR A 182 6.57 5.10 20.23
CA THR A 182 7.36 4.08 19.54
C THR A 182 7.38 4.34 18.03
N LEU A 183 6.22 4.64 17.43
CA LEU A 183 6.15 4.98 16.00
C LEU A 183 6.96 6.24 15.64
N ARG A 184 7.02 7.23 16.54
CA ARG A 184 7.87 8.42 16.34
C ARG A 184 9.36 8.07 16.38
N ARG A 185 9.79 7.22 17.31
CA ARG A 185 11.19 6.74 17.38
C ARG A 185 11.57 5.92 16.14
N LEU A 186 10.68 5.01 15.71
CA LEU A 186 10.86 4.26 14.47
C LEU A 186 10.95 5.18 13.25
N ARG A 187 10.15 6.25 13.19
CA ARG A 187 10.26 7.26 12.13
C ARG A 187 11.61 7.96 12.13
N ASP A 188 12.12 8.31 13.30
CA ASP A 188 13.41 9.00 13.42
C ASP A 188 14.55 8.05 13.00
N MET A 189 14.51 6.78 13.43
CA MET A 189 15.40 5.73 12.91
C MET A 189 15.29 5.55 11.38
N ALA A 190 14.07 5.57 10.82
CA ALA A 190 13.84 5.45 9.39
C ALA A 190 14.49 6.60 8.62
N LYS A 191 14.37 7.84 9.12
CA LYS A 191 15.02 9.02 8.53
C LYS A 191 16.54 8.95 8.56
N GLU A 192 17.11 8.35 9.61
CA GLU A 192 18.56 8.18 9.75
C GLU A 192 19.11 7.04 8.89
N THR A 193 18.31 5.98 8.69
CA THR A 193 18.79 4.73 8.08
C THR A 193 18.47 4.66 6.59
N ILE A 194 17.27 5.05 6.17
CA ILE A 194 16.77 4.81 4.82
C ILE A 194 17.31 5.88 3.87
N GLN A 195 18.08 5.43 2.88
CA GLN A 195 18.69 6.28 1.86
C GLN A 195 17.75 6.37 0.64
N ILE A 196 16.99 7.47 0.56
CA ILE A 196 16.01 7.65 -0.50
C ILE A 196 16.69 8.22 -1.75
N GLU A 197 16.68 7.45 -2.82
CA GLU A 197 17.15 7.89 -4.14
C GLU A 197 15.99 8.54 -4.92
N ILE A 198 16.10 9.84 -5.21
CA ILE A 198 15.11 10.55 -6.03
C ILE A 198 15.14 9.97 -7.45
N GLY A 199 14.03 9.38 -7.88
CA GLY A 199 13.98 8.68 -9.17
C GLY A 199 14.82 7.40 -9.20
N GLY A 200 15.09 6.81 -8.02
CA GLY A 200 15.84 5.56 -7.88
C GLY A 200 15.27 4.41 -8.69
N ALA A 201 16.04 3.32 -8.82
CA ALA A 201 15.61 2.17 -9.59
C ALA A 201 14.51 1.39 -8.84
N TRP A 202 13.39 1.12 -9.52
CA TRP A 202 12.29 0.31 -9.02
C TRP A 202 12.06 -0.87 -9.95
N GLN A 203 11.38 -1.89 -9.45
CA GLN A 203 10.94 -3.03 -10.22
C GLN A 203 9.55 -3.50 -9.78
N LEU A 204 8.83 -4.08 -10.72
CA LEU A 204 7.62 -4.84 -10.44
C LEU A 204 7.99 -6.31 -10.39
N THR A 205 7.63 -7.00 -9.33
CA THR A 205 7.88 -8.43 -9.19
C THR A 205 6.58 -9.16 -8.91
N LEU A 206 6.30 -10.17 -9.75
CA LEU A 206 5.24 -11.13 -9.51
C LEU A 206 5.78 -12.26 -8.65
N TYR A 207 5.14 -12.48 -7.51
CA TYR A 207 5.45 -13.53 -6.55
C TYR A 207 4.37 -14.60 -6.54
N GLU A 208 4.77 -15.88 -6.48
CA GLU A 208 3.91 -16.95 -5.99
C GLU A 208 4.02 -16.98 -4.46
N VAL A 209 2.90 -16.90 -3.77
CA VAL A 209 2.82 -17.00 -2.31
C VAL A 209 2.70 -18.47 -1.93
N ILE A 210 3.77 -19.02 -1.36
CA ILE A 210 3.90 -20.42 -0.97
C ILE A 210 3.27 -20.65 0.40
N LEU A 211 3.60 -19.78 1.36
CA LEU A 211 3.08 -19.81 2.71
C LEU A 211 2.90 -18.39 3.23
N GLU A 212 1.67 -18.09 3.63
CA GLU A 212 1.35 -16.86 4.34
C GLU A 212 1.64 -17.02 5.83
N SER A 213 2.52 -16.16 6.34
CA SER A 213 2.74 -16.06 7.77
C SER A 213 1.71 -15.13 8.41
N ARG A 214 0.94 -15.68 9.35
CA ARG A 214 0.10 -14.92 10.29
C ARG A 214 0.83 -14.56 11.59
N VAL A 215 2.03 -15.12 11.80
CA VAL A 215 2.84 -14.90 12.99
C VAL A 215 3.68 -13.64 12.79
N VAL A 216 3.64 -12.75 13.78
CA VAL A 216 4.36 -11.47 13.74
C VAL A 216 5.86 -11.72 13.74
N GLY A 217 6.58 -11.09 12.80
CA GLY A 217 8.03 -11.23 12.68
C GLY A 217 8.50 -12.45 11.90
N VAL A 218 7.59 -13.34 11.49
CA VAL A 218 7.93 -14.51 10.66
C VAL A 218 7.66 -14.15 9.21
N ARG A 219 8.72 -14.19 8.39
CA ARG A 219 8.64 -13.85 6.96
C ARG A 219 7.73 -14.83 6.21
N GLN A 220 6.92 -14.28 5.32
CA GLN A 220 6.15 -15.03 4.34
C GLN A 220 7.11 -15.77 3.40
N GLN A 221 6.73 -16.97 2.98
CA GLN A 221 7.48 -17.71 1.97
C GLN A 221 6.88 -17.38 0.61
N VAL A 222 7.66 -16.67 -0.20
CA VAL A 222 7.28 -16.25 -1.54
C VAL A 222 8.39 -16.63 -2.52
N THR A 223 7.99 -17.00 -3.74
CA THR A 223 8.92 -17.32 -4.83
C THR A 223 8.75 -16.30 -5.94
N PRO A 224 9.81 -15.59 -6.37
CA PRO A 224 9.71 -14.68 -7.51
C PRO A 224 9.46 -15.49 -8.78
N VAL A 225 8.36 -15.17 -9.47
CA VAL A 225 8.03 -15.76 -10.78
C VAL A 225 8.73 -14.96 -11.87
N LYS A 226 8.59 -13.64 -11.83
CA LYS A 226 9.19 -12.73 -12.83
C LYS A 226 9.27 -11.30 -12.31
N SER A 227 10.29 -10.58 -12.74
CA SER A 227 10.49 -9.17 -12.42
C SER A 227 10.62 -8.32 -13.70
N TRP A 228 10.12 -7.08 -13.63
CA TRP A 228 10.18 -6.09 -14.70
C TRP A 228 10.72 -4.78 -14.15
N PRO A 229 11.80 -4.22 -14.73
CA PRO A 229 12.32 -2.94 -14.27
C PRO A 229 11.34 -1.81 -14.58
N VAL A 230 11.11 -0.94 -13.60
CA VAL A 230 10.38 0.32 -13.78
C VAL A 230 11.37 1.32 -14.35
N ARG A 231 11.20 1.67 -15.61
CA ARG A 231 12.08 2.62 -16.29
C ARG A 231 11.49 4.01 -16.18
N PRO A 232 12.29 5.03 -15.83
CA PRO A 232 11.83 6.41 -15.97
C PRO A 232 11.39 6.63 -17.42
N SER A 233 10.23 7.26 -17.59
CA SER A 233 9.85 7.77 -18.89
C SER A 233 10.97 8.69 -19.38
N PRO A 234 11.43 8.59 -20.65
CA PRO A 234 12.35 9.58 -21.18
C PRO A 234 11.74 10.95 -20.94
N PRO A 235 12.53 11.98 -20.61
CA PRO A 235 11.99 13.31 -20.37
C PRO A 235 11.20 13.71 -21.61
N THR A 236 9.88 13.66 -21.53
CA THR A 236 9.02 14.36 -22.48
C THR A 236 9.51 15.79 -22.39
N LYS A 237 10.05 16.31 -23.50
CA LYS A 237 10.44 17.71 -23.63
C LYS A 237 9.18 18.57 -23.49
N SER A 238 8.65 18.69 -22.27
CA SER A 238 7.61 19.64 -21.96
C SER A 238 8.31 20.98 -21.91
N SER A 239 8.22 21.70 -23.02
CA SER A 239 8.52 23.12 -23.10
C SER A 239 7.62 23.88 -22.11
N SER A 240 8.04 23.96 -20.85
CA SER A 240 7.53 24.95 -19.88
C SER A 240 8.34 24.88 -18.57
N PHE A 241 9.67 24.99 -18.67
CA PHE A 241 10.44 25.53 -17.55
C PHE A 241 10.22 27.04 -17.51
N LEU A 242 9.15 27.49 -16.86
CA LEU A 242 9.15 28.84 -16.31
C LEU A 242 9.96 28.80 -15.00
N PRO A 243 11.05 29.58 -14.87
CA PRO A 243 11.83 29.66 -13.64
C PRO A 243 10.95 29.99 -12.44
N MET A 244 11.29 29.47 -11.26
CA MET A 244 10.62 29.73 -9.97
C MET A 244 10.35 31.23 -9.71
N ALA A 245 11.18 32.13 -10.24
CA ALA A 245 11.02 33.58 -10.16
C ALA A 245 9.74 34.12 -10.84
N PHE A 246 9.18 33.40 -11.84
CA PHE A 246 7.92 33.79 -12.50
C PHE A 246 6.67 33.28 -11.77
N ARG A 247 6.76 32.20 -10.97
CA ARG A 247 5.62 31.69 -10.20
C ARG A 247 5.23 32.62 -9.05
N LEU A 248 6.20 33.30 -8.43
CA LEU A 248 5.93 34.34 -7.44
C LEU A 248 5.29 35.59 -8.05
N LYS A 249 5.69 35.99 -9.27
CA LYS A 249 5.10 37.17 -9.93
C LYS A 249 3.65 36.96 -10.38
N LEU A 250 3.27 35.74 -10.78
CA LEU A 250 1.87 35.41 -11.12
C LEU A 250 0.95 35.33 -9.88
N ALA A 251 1.48 34.96 -8.71
CA ALA A 251 0.74 35.04 -7.45
C ALA A 251 0.53 36.48 -6.98
N VAL A 252 1.47 37.39 -7.26
CA VAL A 252 1.35 38.81 -6.91
C VAL A 252 0.41 39.56 -7.88
N LEU A 253 0.41 39.22 -9.17
CA LEU A 253 -0.52 39.82 -10.15
C LEU A 253 -1.98 39.36 -9.95
N SER A 254 -2.22 38.14 -9.47
CA SER A 254 -3.58 37.67 -9.16
C SER A 254 -4.15 38.23 -7.84
N SER A 255 -3.28 38.66 -6.91
CA SER A 255 -3.69 39.39 -5.70
C SER A 255 -3.96 40.88 -5.94
N TRP A 256 -3.42 41.49 -7.00
CA TRP A 256 -3.74 42.89 -7.35
C TRP A 256 -4.99 43.03 -8.23
N MET A 257 -5.35 42.04 -9.06
CA MET A 257 -6.61 42.08 -9.82
C MET A 257 -7.87 41.77 -9.00
N ARG A 258 -7.74 41.26 -7.77
CA ARG A 258 -8.88 41.06 -6.86
C ARG A 258 -9.20 42.27 -5.97
N TRP A 259 -8.40 43.33 -6.02
CA TRP A 259 -8.63 44.56 -5.23
C TRP A 259 -9.11 45.77 -6.05
N SER A 260 -9.24 45.63 -7.38
CA SER A 260 -9.75 46.69 -8.27
C SER A 260 -11.22 46.52 -8.68
N SER A 261 -11.99 45.67 -7.99
CA SER A 261 -13.47 45.67 -8.07
C SER A 261 -14.08 46.24 -6.79
N VAL A 262 -13.82 47.53 -6.56
CA VAL A 262 -14.68 48.34 -5.68
C VAL A 262 -15.79 48.89 -6.56
N ASN A 263 -17.03 48.45 -6.31
CA ASN A 263 -18.25 48.98 -6.92
C ASN A 263 -18.32 50.51 -6.76
N PRO A 264 -18.41 51.28 -7.86
CA PRO A 264 -18.80 52.68 -7.81
C PRO A 264 -20.31 52.80 -8.03
N ASP A 265 -21.13 52.35 -7.08
CA ASP A 265 -22.60 52.52 -7.11
C ASP A 265 -23.16 52.92 -5.73
N LEU A 266 -22.38 53.64 -4.94
CA LEU A 266 -22.84 54.29 -3.71
C LEU A 266 -22.30 55.72 -3.68
N LEU A 267 -22.90 56.58 -4.50
CA LEU A 267 -22.93 58.05 -4.33
C LEU A 267 -23.85 58.63 -5.42
N ILE A 268 -25.04 59.10 -4.99
CA ILE A 268 -26.16 59.84 -5.64
C ILE A 268 -27.42 59.17 -5.04
N GLU A 269 -28.17 59.71 -4.08
CA GLU A 269 -28.70 61.05 -3.86
C GLU A 269 -28.86 61.36 -2.35
N GLN A 270 -28.44 62.56 -1.94
CA GLN A 270 -29.07 63.29 -0.85
C GLN A 270 -29.63 64.58 -1.45
N GLY A 271 -30.95 64.77 -1.40
CA GLY A 271 -31.59 66.05 -1.72
C GLY A 271 -33.12 65.98 -1.77
N LYS A 272 -33.77 66.81 -0.93
CA LYS A 272 -35.20 67.18 -0.81
C LYS A 272 -36.09 66.27 0.05
N GLU A 273 -36.44 66.71 1.26
CA GLU A 273 -37.54 67.65 1.62
C GLU A 273 -38.92 66.97 1.61
N ASP A 274 -39.43 66.66 2.80
CA ASP A 274 -40.63 67.27 3.40
C ASP A 274 -41.56 66.33 4.19
N HIS A 275 -42.04 66.91 5.28
CA HIS A 275 -43.30 66.67 5.99
C HIS A 275 -43.49 65.47 6.96
N ILE A 276 -43.47 65.86 8.26
CA ILE A 276 -44.56 65.72 9.26
C ILE A 276 -45.25 64.36 9.38
N SER A 277 -45.11 63.69 10.53
CA SER A 277 -46.16 63.66 11.59
C SER A 277 -45.92 62.55 12.62
N ASN A 278 -45.96 62.94 13.89
CA ASN A 278 -46.56 62.27 15.07
C ASN A 278 -47.19 60.88 14.83
N LYS A 279 -47.04 59.85 15.67
CA LYS A 279 -47.12 59.78 17.14
C LYS A 279 -46.78 58.32 17.56
N PRO A 280 -46.39 58.05 18.82
CA PRO A 280 -46.08 56.71 19.32
C PRO A 280 -47.27 56.10 20.08
N SER A 281 -47.32 54.76 20.17
CA SER A 281 -47.95 53.96 21.24
C SER A 281 -47.57 52.49 20.98
N ALA A 282 -46.67 51.88 21.74
CA ALA A 282 -46.88 51.30 23.08
C ALA A 282 -47.55 49.92 23.04
N THR A 283 -46.76 48.90 23.45
CA THR A 283 -47.12 47.73 24.29
C THR A 283 -48.22 46.77 23.76
N ALA A 284 -48.26 45.46 24.03
CA ALA A 284 -47.59 44.54 24.93
C ALA A 284 -48.06 43.11 24.54
N VAL A 285 -47.34 42.08 25.00
CA VAL A 285 -47.89 40.77 25.46
C VAL A 285 -48.52 39.90 24.35
N GLN A 286 -48.06 38.68 24.07
CA GLN A 286 -47.62 37.59 24.93
C GLN A 286 -46.75 36.62 24.12
#